data_AF-A0A9J7A3P0-F1
#
_entry.id   AF-A0A9J7A3P0-F1
#
_cell.length_a   1.000
_cell.length_b   1.000
_cell.length_c   1.000
_cell.angle_alpha   90.00
_cell.angle_beta   90.00
_cell.angle_gamma   90.00
#
_symmetry.space_group_name_H-M   'P 1'
#
loop_
_entity.id
_entity.type
_entity.pdbx_description
1 polymer ?
#
loop_
_entity_poly.entity_id
_entity_poly.type
_entity_poly.pdbx_seq_one_letter_code
_entity_poly.pdbx_strand_id
1 'polypeptide(L)'
;MKIQQKMKQLGQGMTEYIIIVALIAIAAITVYNLFGDTVRSQVGDMAAELGGGTATNQAATDGTDAQTEAAVEHQLGTFQANED
;
A
#
# COMPACT_ATOMS: atom_id res chain seq x y z
N MET A 1 -1.02 -46.92 23.18
CA MET A 1 -1.07 -45.44 23.08
C MET A 1 -0.18 -45.03 21.92
N LYS A 2 -0.75 -44.62 20.78
CA LYS A 2 0.02 -44.26 19.57
C LYS A 2 0.51 -42.82 19.73
N ILE A 3 1.81 -42.64 20.00
CA ILE A 3 2.43 -41.32 20.04
C ILE A 3 2.62 -40.89 18.59
N GLN A 4 1.70 -40.05 18.09
CA GLN A 4 1.89 -39.40 16.80
C GLN A 4 2.92 -38.29 16.95
N GLN A 5 4.13 -38.53 16.44
CA GLN A 5 5.14 -37.50 16.36
C GLN A 5 4.70 -36.46 15.32
N LYS A 6 4.28 -35.28 15.78
CA LYS A 6 4.15 -34.12 14.90
C LYS A 6 5.54 -33.79 14.35
N MET A 7 5.73 -34.03 13.06
CA MET A 7 6.90 -33.58 12.32
C MET A 7 7.02 -32.06 12.51
N LYS A 8 8.05 -31.60 13.23
CA LYS A 8 8.36 -30.17 13.32
C LYS A 8 8.80 -29.74 11.93
N GLN A 9 8.05 -28.83 11.32
CA GLN A 9 8.27 -28.31 9.97
C GLN A 9 9.56 -27.45 9.96
N LEU A 10 10.72 -28.11 9.87
CA LEU A 10 12.03 -27.49 9.73
C LEU A 10 12.14 -26.92 8.32
N GLY A 11 11.74 -25.65 8.16
CA GLY A 11 11.76 -24.93 6.89
C GLY A 11 10.53 -24.05 6.62
N GLN A 12 9.42 -24.27 7.33
CA GLN A 12 8.21 -23.46 7.18
C GLN A 12 8.42 -22.01 7.64
N GLY A 13 9.28 -21.78 8.63
CA GLY A 13 9.50 -20.43 9.17
C GLY A 13 10.22 -19.48 8.22
N MET A 14 11.36 -19.88 7.63
CA MET A 14 12.21 -18.90 6.93
C MET A 14 11.69 -18.51 5.54
N THR A 15 11.25 -19.48 4.72
CA THR A 15 10.75 -19.17 3.37
C THR A 15 9.41 -18.43 3.42
N GLU A 16 8.53 -18.78 4.36
CA GLU A 16 7.24 -18.09 4.52
C GLU A 16 7.42 -16.65 4.98
N TYR A 17 8.35 -16.40 5.92
CA TYR A 17 8.71 -15.03 6.31
C TYR A 17 9.29 -14.23 5.14
N ILE A 18 10.16 -14.83 4.33
CA ILE A 18 10.73 -14.14 3.15
C ILE A 18 9.61 -13.74 2.17
N ILE A 19 8.65 -14.63 1.92
CA ILE A 19 7.52 -14.35 1.02
C ILE A 19 6.64 -13.23 1.60
N ILE A 20 6.27 -13.29 2.88
CA ILE A 20 5.44 -12.25 3.52
C ILE A 20 6.15 -10.89 3.50
N VAL A 21 7.46 -10.85 3.82
CA VAL A 21 8.25 -9.61 3.80
C VAL A 21 8.33 -9.04 2.40
N ALA A 22 8.54 -9.88 1.37
CA ALA A 22 8.55 -9.42 -0.02
C ALA A 22 7.21 -8.80 -0.43
N LEU A 23 6.08 -9.40 -0.03
CA LEU A 23 4.75 -8.86 -0.30
C LEU A 23 4.50 -7.51 0.39
N ILE A 24 4.89 -7.38 1.66
CA ILE A 24 4.79 -6.11 2.40
C ILE A 24 5.67 -5.02 1.75
N ALA A 25 6.89 -5.37 1.32
CA ALA A 25 7.80 -4.42 0.69
C ALA A 25 7.22 -3.87 -0.62
N ILE A 26 6.62 -4.71 -1.46
CA ILE A 26 5.95 -4.28 -2.69
C ILE A 26 4.76 -3.37 -2.38
N ALA A 27 3.91 -3.75 -1.42
CA ALA A 27 2.76 -2.93 -1.02
C ALA A 27 3.19 -1.56 -0.45
N ALA A 28 4.29 -1.53 0.31
CA ALA A 28 4.80 -0.31 0.93
C ALA A 28 5.24 0.74 -0.10
N ILE A 29 5.80 0.34 -1.26
CA ILE A 29 6.22 1.27 -2.31
C ILE A 29 5.04 2.14 -2.76
N THR A 30 3.89 1.52 -3.02
CA THR A 30 2.69 2.23 -3.48
C THR A 30 2.11 3.15 -2.41
N VAL A 31 2.03 2.67 -1.17
CA VAL A 31 1.50 3.44 -0.04
C VAL A 31 2.36 4.66 0.27
N TYR A 32 3.69 4.52 0.23
CA TYR A 32 4.60 5.64 0.52
C TYR A 32 4.50 6.76 -0.52
N ASN A 33 4.33 6.43 -1.80
CA ASN A 33 4.18 7.44 -2.84
C ASN A 33 2.84 8.19 -2.68
N LEU A 34 1.72 7.45 -2.62
CA LEU A 34 0.38 8.04 -2.54
C LEU A 34 0.18 8.85 -1.25
N PHE A 35 0.56 8.29 -0.11
CA PHE A 35 0.40 8.96 1.18
C PHE A 35 1.37 10.14 1.33
N GLY A 36 2.60 10.01 0.82
CA GLY A 36 3.60 11.07 0.83
C GLY A 36 3.14 12.31 0.05
N ASP A 37 2.58 12.10 -1.14
CA ASP A 37 2.04 13.19 -1.97
C ASP A 37 0.83 13.86 -1.31
N THR A 38 -0.09 13.08 -0.73
CA THR A 38 -1.27 13.61 -0.01
C THR A 38 -0.85 14.49 1.17
N VAL A 39 0.07 14.01 2.02
CA VAL A 39 0.54 14.77 3.19
C VAL A 39 1.26 16.04 2.75
N ARG A 40 2.11 15.96 1.72
CA ARG A 40 2.81 17.13 1.18
C ARG A 40 1.86 18.16 0.61
N SER A 41 0.82 17.72 -0.10
CA SER A 41 -0.24 18.58 -0.63
C SER A 41 -0.97 19.31 0.50
N GLN A 42 -1.43 18.60 1.53
CA GLN A 42 -2.12 19.23 2.67
C GLN A 42 -1.24 20.24 3.41
N VAL A 43 0.04 19.93 3.63
CA VAL A 43 0.97 20.88 4.26
C VAL A 43 1.21 22.10 3.38
N GLY A 44 1.29 21.92 2.06
CA GLY A 44 1.37 23.00 1.09
C GLY A 44 0.14 23.91 1.11
N ASP A 45 -1.06 23.31 1.13
CA ASP A 45 -2.33 24.03 1.21
C ASP A 45 -2.46 24.82 2.52
N MET A 46 -2.13 24.22 3.67
CA MET A 46 -2.11 24.92 4.96
C MET A 46 -1.11 26.08 4.98
N ALA A 47 0.09 25.90 4.40
CA ALA A 47 1.07 26.96 4.29
C ALA A 47 0.62 28.09 3.35
N ALA A 48 -0.07 27.76 2.26
CA ALA A 48 -0.65 28.72 1.34
C ALA A 48 -1.75 29.54 2.02
N GLU A 49 -2.69 28.90 2.72
CA GLU A 49 -3.74 29.60 3.47
C GLU A 49 -3.17 30.50 4.57
N LEU A 50 -2.17 30.02 5.32
CA LEU A 50 -1.49 30.81 6.35
C LEU A 50 -0.75 32.03 5.75
N GLY A 51 -0.22 31.89 4.53
CA GLY A 51 0.40 32.96 3.77
C GLY A 51 -0.59 33.92 3.08
N GLY A 52 -1.90 33.70 3.22
CA GLY A 52 -2.95 34.50 2.57
C GLY A 52 -3.24 34.10 1.12
N GLY A 53 -2.70 32.99 0.64
CA GLY A 53 -3.02 32.35 -0.63
C GLY A 53 -4.26 31.46 -0.56
N THR A 54 -4.65 30.88 -1.69
CA THR A 54 -5.80 29.97 -1.81
C THR A 54 -5.34 28.52 -1.86
N ALA A 55 -5.88 27.66 -0.99
CA ALA A 55 -5.66 26.21 -1.06
C ALA A 55 -6.26 25.63 -2.35
N THR A 56 -5.58 24.67 -2.96
CA THR A 56 -6.06 24.01 -4.19
C THR A 56 -6.95 22.81 -3.89
N ASN A 57 -7.10 22.40 -2.62
CA ASN A 57 -7.90 21.25 -2.16
C ASN A 57 -7.51 19.93 -2.87
N GLN A 58 -6.26 19.83 -3.32
CA GLN A 58 -5.79 18.68 -4.09
C GLN A 58 -5.91 17.37 -3.28
N ALA A 59 -5.73 17.45 -1.96
CA ALA A 59 -5.91 16.32 -1.06
C ALA A 59 -7.32 15.69 -1.06
N ALA A 60 -8.37 16.46 -1.39
CA ALA A 60 -9.73 15.93 -1.49
C ALA A 60 -9.90 15.08 -2.77
N THR A 61 -9.27 15.51 -3.86
CA THR A 61 -9.20 14.76 -5.12
C THR A 61 -8.40 13.47 -4.92
N ASP A 62 -7.20 13.57 -4.34
CA ASP A 62 -6.32 12.42 -4.07
C ASP A 62 -7.03 11.39 -3.17
N GLY A 63 -7.82 11.85 -2.19
CA GLY A 63 -8.63 10.97 -1.33
C GLY A 63 -9.76 10.26 -2.08
N THR A 64 -10.33 10.88 -3.11
CA THR A 64 -11.37 10.27 -3.96
C THR A 64 -10.76 9.23 -4.91
N ASP A 65 -9.58 9.53 -5.46
CA ASP A 65 -8.83 8.60 -6.30
C ASP A 65 -8.37 7.38 -5.50
N ALA A 66 -7.88 7.59 -4.28
CA ALA A 66 -7.52 6.50 -3.36
C ALA A 66 -8.71 5.60 -2.99
N GLN A 67 -9.91 6.17 -2.80
CA GLN A 67 -11.13 5.38 -2.58
C GLN A 67 -11.55 4.58 -3.82
N THR A 68 -11.36 5.17 -5.00
CA THR A 68 -11.65 4.51 -6.28
C THR A 68 -10.72 3.32 -6.48
N GLU A 69 -9.41 3.49 -6.26
CA GLU A 69 -8.43 2.40 -6.31
C GLU A 69 -8.68 1.34 -5.24
N ALA A 70 -9.04 1.74 -4.02
CA ALA A 70 -9.40 0.78 -2.96
C ALA A 70 -10.65 -0.06 -3.29
N ALA A 71 -11.54 0.45 -4.15
CA ALA A 71 -12.71 -0.28 -4.63
C ALA A 71 -12.39 -1.26 -5.78
N VAL A 72 -11.19 -1.20 -6.36
CA VAL A 72 -10.74 -2.14 -7.40
C VAL A 72 -10.37 -3.47 -6.74
N GLU A 73 -11.06 -4.55 -7.13
CA GLU A 73 -10.69 -5.90 -6.72
C GLU A 73 -9.43 -6.37 -7.47
N HIS A 74 -8.27 -6.31 -6.82
CA HIS A 74 -7.03 -6.87 -7.34
C HIS A 74 -6.99 -8.39 -7.11
N GLN A 75 -7.45 -9.15 -8.11
CA GLN A 75 -7.34 -10.61 -8.14
C GLN A 75 -6.14 -11.01 -9.03
N LEU A 76 -5.60 -12.21 -8.84
CA LEU A 76 -4.50 -12.72 -9.70
C LEU A 76 -4.84 -12.68 -11.20
N GLY A 77 -6.13 -12.77 -11.56
CA GLY A 77 -6.60 -12.66 -12.95
C GLY A 77 -6.79 -11.24 -13.47
N THR A 78 -6.73 -10.21 -12.63
CA THR A 78 -6.86 -8.80 -13.02
C THR A 78 -5.51 -8.11 -13.18
N PHE A 79 -4.39 -8.80 -12.91
CA PHE A 79 -3.06 -8.32 -13.27
C PHE A 79 -2.84 -8.48 -14.78
N GLN A 80 -3.31 -7.49 -15.55
CA GLN A 80 -2.82 -7.30 -16.91
C GLN A 80 -1.43 -6.69 -16.79
N ALA A 81 -0.38 -7.49 -17.02
CA ALA A 81 0.93 -6.94 -17.30
C ALA A 81 0.81 -6.23 -18.66
N ASN A 82 0.66 -4.91 -18.65
CA ASN A 82 0.85 -4.12 -19.85
C ASN A 82 2.36 -4.15 -20.13
N GLU A 83 2.76 -5.14 -20.93
CA GLU A 83 4.09 -5.22 -21.52
C GLU A 83 4.15 -4.26 -22.70
N ASP A 84 4.61 -3.03 -22.44
CA ASP A 84 5.13 -2.10 -23.47
C ASP A 84 6.66 -2.06 -23.42
#